data_AF-A0A915ZGH1-F1
#
_entry.id   AF-A0A915ZGH1-F1
#
_cell.length_a   1.000
_cell.length_b   1.000
_cell.length_c   1.000
_cell.angle_alpha   90.00
_cell.angle_beta   90.00
_cell.angle_gamma   90.00
#
_symmetry.space_group_name_H-M   'P 1'
#
loop_
_entity.id
_entity.type
_entity.pdbx_description
1 polymer ?
#
loop_
_entity_poly.entity_id
_entity_poly.type
_entity_poly.pdbx_seq_one_letter_code
_entity_poly.pdbx_strand_id
1 'polypeptide(L)'
;MSNHRRACVTHQKKIFHQLHLKSLSLKNNNNNISPTNNKITHANNLFSAWNTLQKKRVYSKRLGIEYTFKYQANGSKNVLLHGNHFMYRKRLDNFKHNYSHNPRMRKRQETRFKRHCRRIFRTNKSNPITSLDDRLVAGKRYHFLFLQSQFVNKPIKHLKYNKKSYLPNPQDYKFRVPFFSFSSSTRGRIICNVVENTSTIDDSATGSLSTVPETDTNLESSATSSFLTVNNFDPLPSTVTIPYV
;
A
#
# COMPACT_ATOMS: atom_id res chain seq x y z
N MET A 1 -7.34 -1.86 -28.46
CA MET A 1 -7.32 -0.42 -28.15
C MET A 1 -5.96 -0.03 -27.56
N SER A 2 -5.05 0.52 -28.36
CA SER A 2 -3.87 1.28 -27.91
C SER A 2 -4.06 2.77 -28.26
N ASN A 3 -3.23 3.68 -27.74
CA ASN A 3 -3.40 5.16 -27.68
C ASN A 3 -4.14 5.72 -26.46
N HIS A 4 -3.89 5.17 -25.26
CA HIS A 4 -4.37 5.74 -23.98
C HIS A 4 -5.90 5.82 -23.85
N ARG A 5 -6.63 5.05 -24.66
CA ARG A 5 -8.10 4.96 -24.63
C ARG A 5 -8.52 3.72 -23.84
N ARG A 6 -9.56 3.85 -23.03
CA ARG A 6 -10.23 2.73 -22.35
C ARG A 6 -11.46 2.33 -23.13
N ALA A 7 -11.75 1.04 -23.22
CA ALA A 7 -13.03 0.55 -23.71
C ALA A 7 -14.16 1.07 -22.82
N CYS A 8 -15.31 1.40 -23.42
CA CYS A 8 -16.51 1.58 -22.62
C CYS A 8 -16.97 0.25 -22.02
N VAL A 9 -17.81 0.30 -20.99
CA VAL A 9 -18.27 -0.88 -20.23
C VAL A 9 -18.85 -1.96 -21.16
N THR A 10 -19.61 -1.55 -22.18
CA THR A 10 -20.21 -2.44 -23.17
C THR A 10 -19.18 -3.15 -24.07
N HIS A 11 -18.11 -2.47 -24.47
CA HIS A 11 -17.09 -3.02 -25.37
C HIS A 11 -15.94 -3.72 -24.63
N GLN A 12 -15.80 -3.49 -23.33
CA GLN A 12 -14.75 -4.10 -22.51
C GLN A 12 -14.84 -5.63 -22.50
N LYS A 13 -16.06 -6.19 -22.40
CA LYS A 13 -16.29 -7.64 -22.42
C LYS A 13 -15.84 -8.28 -23.73
N LYS A 14 -16.21 -7.68 -24.88
CA LYS A 14 -15.81 -8.15 -26.21
C LYS A 14 -14.29 -8.12 -26.40
N ILE A 15 -13.63 -7.06 -25.93
CA ILE A 15 -12.16 -6.93 -26.01
C ILE A 15 -11.47 -8.00 -25.16
N PHE A 16 -11.93 -8.25 -23.93
CA PHE A 16 -11.35 -9.32 -23.12
C PHE A 16 -11.54 -10.69 -23.74
N HIS A 17 -12.72 -10.95 -24.31
CA HIS A 17 -12.98 -12.20 -25.02
C HIS A 17 -12.03 -12.38 -26.20
N GLN A 18 -11.88 -11.37 -27.05
CA GLN A 18 -10.94 -11.42 -28.19
C GLN A 18 -9.48 -11.60 -27.74
N LEU A 19 -9.05 -10.91 -26.68
CA LEU A 19 -7.70 -11.08 -26.13
C LEU A 19 -7.50 -12.48 -25.55
N HIS A 20 -8.53 -13.04 -24.90
CA HIS A 20 -8.49 -14.40 -24.38
C HIS A 20 -8.35 -15.43 -25.51
N LEU A 21 -9.19 -15.34 -26.55
CA LEU A 21 -9.09 -16.20 -27.73
C LEU A 21 -7.72 -16.10 -28.41
N LYS A 22 -7.20 -14.88 -28.57
CA LYS A 22 -5.86 -14.66 -29.13
C LYS A 22 -4.76 -15.27 -28.27
N SER A 23 -4.90 -15.23 -26.94
CA SER A 23 -3.95 -15.85 -26.01
C SER A 23 -3.96 -17.38 -26.06
N LEU A 24 -5.13 -17.99 -26.27
CA LEU A 24 -5.26 -19.44 -26.43
C LEU A 24 -4.62 -19.89 -27.76
N SER A 25 -4.88 -19.14 -28.84
CA SER A 25 -4.27 -19.38 -30.15
C SER A 25 -2.73 -19.25 -30.11
N LEU A 26 -2.18 -18.29 -29.35
CA LEU A 26 -0.72 -18.13 -29.20
C LEU A 26 -0.05 -19.20 -28.31
N LYS A 27 -0.78 -19.76 -27.35
CA LYS A 27 -0.28 -20.86 -26.49
C LYS A 27 -0.15 -22.18 -27.25
N ASN A 28 -1.03 -22.43 -28.22
CA ASN A 28 -0.96 -23.65 -29.04
C ASN A 28 0.27 -23.67 -29.97
N ASN A 29 0.89 -22.52 -30.23
CA ASN A 29 2.00 -22.41 -31.18
C ASN A 29 3.39 -22.20 -30.52
N ASN A 30 3.48 -22.07 -29.20
CA ASN A 30 4.75 -21.83 -28.51
C ASN A 30 4.80 -22.54 -27.14
N ASN A 31 5.68 -23.54 -27.00
CA ASN A 31 6.05 -24.18 -25.74
C ASN A 31 6.84 -23.27 -24.77
N ASN A 32 6.80 -21.96 -24.98
CA ASN A 32 7.41 -21.00 -24.07
C ASN A 32 6.50 -20.86 -22.85
N ILE A 33 6.97 -21.37 -21.71
CA ILE A 33 6.38 -21.21 -20.38
C ILE A 33 6.32 -19.71 -20.08
N SER A 34 5.28 -19.05 -20.57
CA SER A 34 4.94 -17.69 -20.22
C SER A 34 4.85 -17.65 -18.70
N PRO A 35 5.46 -16.67 -18.01
CA PRO A 35 5.40 -16.59 -16.56
C PRO A 35 3.93 -16.60 -16.18
N THR A 36 3.51 -17.72 -15.59
CA THR A 36 2.10 -17.95 -15.30
C THR A 36 1.64 -16.77 -14.46
N ASN A 37 0.60 -16.07 -14.92
CA ASN A 37 0.01 -14.92 -14.24
C ASN A 37 -0.75 -15.42 -12.99
N ASN A 38 0.01 -15.95 -12.05
CA ASN A 38 -0.44 -16.59 -10.84
C ASN A 38 -0.16 -15.65 -9.66
N LYS A 39 -0.82 -15.93 -8.54
CA LYS A 39 -0.73 -15.10 -7.34
C LYS A 39 0.70 -15.02 -6.79
N ILE A 40 1.47 -16.11 -6.92
CA ILE A 40 2.83 -16.25 -6.40
C ILE A 40 3.80 -15.34 -7.15
N THR A 41 3.79 -15.39 -8.50
CA THR A 41 4.64 -14.54 -9.35
C THR A 41 4.33 -13.06 -9.12
N HIS A 42 3.05 -12.70 -9.04
CA HIS A 42 2.66 -11.34 -8.71
C HIS A 42 3.15 -10.89 -7.32
N ALA A 43 3.02 -11.74 -6.29
CA ALA A 43 3.48 -11.42 -4.94
C ALA A 43 5.00 -11.24 -4.85
N ASN A 44 5.78 -12.13 -5.50
CA ASN A 44 7.23 -12.05 -5.55
C ASN A 44 7.71 -10.80 -6.31
N ASN A 45 7.07 -10.46 -7.44
CA ASN A 45 7.37 -9.21 -8.16
C ASN A 45 7.11 -7.98 -7.29
N LEU A 46 6.05 -8.03 -6.49
CA LEU A 46 5.70 -6.93 -5.59
C LEU A 46 6.67 -6.82 -4.41
N PHE A 47 7.12 -7.95 -3.86
CA PHE A 47 8.19 -8.02 -2.87
C PHE A 47 9.46 -7.38 -3.42
N SER A 48 9.92 -7.80 -4.60
CA SER A 48 11.12 -7.23 -5.22
C SER A 48 10.99 -5.72 -5.44
N ALA A 49 9.84 -5.26 -5.95
CA ALA A 49 9.60 -3.83 -6.17
C ALA A 49 9.58 -3.01 -4.86
N TRP A 50 9.04 -3.57 -3.77
CA TRP A 50 9.12 -2.95 -2.45
C TRP A 50 10.55 -2.94 -1.91
N ASN A 51 11.23 -4.09 -1.94
CA ASN A 51 12.57 -4.26 -1.38
C ASN A 51 13.61 -3.38 -2.08
N THR A 52 13.50 -3.23 -3.41
CA THR A 52 14.36 -2.35 -4.23
C THR A 52 13.88 -0.90 -4.27
N LEU A 53 12.84 -0.55 -3.50
CA LEU A 53 12.29 0.80 -3.42
C LEU A 53 11.89 1.40 -4.78
N GLN A 54 11.40 0.55 -5.70
CA GLN A 54 11.02 0.98 -7.04
C GLN A 54 9.95 2.06 -7.01
N LYS A 55 10.26 3.20 -7.63
CA LYS A 55 9.35 4.31 -7.86
C LYS A 55 8.91 4.30 -9.32
N LYS A 56 7.61 4.51 -9.56
CA LYS A 56 7.05 4.66 -10.90
C LYS A 56 6.34 6.00 -11.01
N ARG A 57 6.67 6.76 -12.05
CA ARG A 57 5.96 7.99 -12.42
C ARG A 57 4.69 7.64 -13.20
N VAL A 58 3.59 8.28 -12.87
CA VAL A 58 2.30 8.10 -13.53
C VAL A 58 1.80 9.45 -14.00
N TYR A 59 1.51 9.53 -15.30
CA TYR A 59 0.94 10.71 -15.93
C TYR A 59 -0.47 10.43 -16.45
N SER A 60 -1.43 11.26 -16.06
CA SER A 60 -2.82 11.18 -16.52
C SER A 60 -3.10 12.25 -17.57
N LYS A 61 -3.01 11.87 -18.85
CA LYS A 61 -3.38 12.74 -19.99
C LYS A 61 -4.81 13.30 -19.88
N ARG A 62 -5.72 12.56 -19.21
CA ARG A 62 -7.12 12.96 -19.06
C ARG A 62 -7.32 14.12 -18.08
N LEU A 63 -6.55 14.12 -16.99
CA LEU A 63 -6.66 15.07 -15.89
C LEU A 63 -5.55 16.13 -15.93
N GLY A 64 -4.47 15.91 -16.69
CA GLY A 64 -3.29 16.77 -16.69
C GLY A 64 -2.60 16.76 -15.33
N ILE A 65 -2.49 15.58 -14.71
CA ILE A 65 -1.82 15.41 -13.41
C ILE A 65 -0.73 14.37 -13.51
N GLU A 66 0.28 14.53 -12.69
CA GLU A 66 1.38 13.61 -12.54
C GLU A 66 1.59 13.30 -11.06
N TYR A 67 1.98 12.07 -10.75
CA TYR A 67 2.37 11.66 -9.41
C TYR A 67 3.33 10.48 -9.50
N THR A 68 4.06 10.21 -8.42
CA THR A 68 4.83 8.98 -8.26
C THR A 68 4.06 7.98 -7.41
N PHE A 69 4.30 6.70 -7.64
CA PHE A 69 3.95 5.69 -6.66
C PHE A 69 5.11 4.75 -6.37
N LYS A 70 5.10 4.22 -5.15
CA LYS A 70 5.97 3.12 -4.72
C LYS A 70 5.16 2.11 -3.92
N TYR A 71 5.65 0.88 -3.86
CA TYR A 71 5.13 -0.11 -2.95
C TYR A 71 5.78 0.05 -1.58
N GLN A 72 4.99 -0.11 -0.53
CA GLN A 72 5.42 -0.12 0.87
C GLN A 72 4.84 -1.35 1.55
N ALA A 73 5.59 -1.95 2.48
CA ALA A 73 5.03 -2.89 3.44
C ALA A 73 3.94 -2.18 4.24
N ASN A 74 2.87 -2.92 4.56
CA ASN A 74 1.88 -2.43 5.48
C ASN A 74 2.49 -2.46 6.89
N GLY A 75 2.54 -1.31 7.55
CA GLY A 75 3.22 -1.17 8.84
C GLY A 75 2.77 -2.21 9.86
N SER A 76 3.68 -2.67 10.71
CA SER A 76 3.42 -3.71 11.72
C SER A 76 2.22 -3.39 12.61
N LYS A 77 2.11 -2.15 13.08
CA LYS A 77 0.95 -1.65 13.84
C LYS A 77 -0.38 -1.91 13.12
N ASN A 78 -0.44 -1.70 11.81
CA ASN A 78 -1.68 -1.94 11.05
C ASN A 78 -2.00 -3.42 10.92
N VAL A 79 -0.98 -4.26 10.79
CA VAL A 79 -1.13 -5.71 10.59
C VAL A 79 -1.49 -6.41 11.90
N LEU A 80 -0.84 -6.01 13.00
CA LEU A 80 -0.93 -6.66 14.30
C LEU A 80 -2.03 -6.06 15.19
N LEU A 81 -2.29 -4.74 15.11
CA LEU A 81 -3.27 -4.06 15.99
C LEU A 81 -4.59 -3.77 15.30
N HIS A 82 -4.53 -3.17 14.11
CA HIS A 82 -5.74 -2.62 13.48
C HIS A 82 -6.53 -3.65 12.65
N GLY A 83 -6.22 -4.96 12.75
CA GLY A 83 -6.85 -6.03 11.94
C GLY A 83 -6.66 -5.86 10.43
N ASN A 84 -5.77 -4.96 10.02
CA ASN A 84 -5.55 -4.61 8.63
C ASN A 84 -4.43 -5.50 8.06
N HIS A 85 -4.78 -6.75 7.80
CA HIS A 85 -3.83 -7.80 7.39
C HIS A 85 -3.32 -7.67 5.96
N PHE A 86 -3.51 -6.56 5.23
CA PHE A 86 -2.86 -6.42 3.92
C PHE A 86 -1.34 -6.45 4.10
N MET A 87 -0.62 -7.13 3.21
CA MET A 87 0.86 -7.20 3.29
C MET A 87 1.51 -5.92 2.80
N TYR A 88 0.90 -5.30 1.80
CA TYR A 88 1.45 -4.16 1.10
C TYR A 88 0.41 -3.08 0.88
N ARG A 89 0.90 -1.86 0.71
CA ARG A 89 0.15 -0.70 0.25
C ARG A 89 0.94 0.03 -0.83
N LYS A 90 0.22 0.68 -1.72
CA LYS A 90 0.78 1.56 -2.74
C LYS A 90 0.70 2.99 -2.20
N ARG A 91 1.86 3.63 -1.99
CA ARG A 91 1.93 5.04 -1.63
C ARG A 91 1.96 5.86 -2.91
N LEU A 92 1.03 6.80 -3.06
CA LEU A 92 0.98 7.79 -4.13
C LEU A 92 1.38 9.14 -3.53
N ASP A 93 2.35 9.81 -4.13
CA ASP A 93 2.94 11.06 -3.64
C ASP A 93 3.49 11.91 -4.81
N ASN A 94 4.11 13.05 -4.49
CA ASN A 94 4.68 14.00 -5.45
C ASN A 94 3.66 14.43 -6.52
N PHE A 95 2.46 14.77 -6.07
CA PHE A 95 1.40 15.25 -6.94
C PHE A 95 1.80 16.58 -7.57
N LYS A 96 1.60 16.70 -8.89
CA LYS A 96 1.71 17.97 -9.58
C LYS A 96 0.75 18.05 -10.76
N HIS A 97 0.38 19.27 -11.11
CA HIS A 97 -0.30 19.53 -12.37
C HIS A 97 0.73 19.53 -13.50
N ASN A 98 0.38 18.87 -14.59
CA ASN A 98 1.15 18.81 -15.82
C ASN A 98 0.15 18.87 -16.98
N TYR A 99 -0.38 20.07 -17.20
CA TYR A 99 -1.37 20.33 -18.24
C TYR A 99 -0.73 20.35 -19.63
N SER A 100 -1.53 20.07 -20.64
CA SER A 100 -1.11 20.19 -22.04
C SER A 100 -0.84 21.65 -22.40
N HIS A 101 0.15 21.90 -23.26
CA HIS A 101 0.38 23.23 -23.84
C HIS A 101 -0.79 23.72 -24.70
N ASN A 102 -1.57 22.81 -25.28
CA ASN A 102 -2.74 23.20 -26.07
C ASN A 102 -3.84 23.78 -25.16
N PRO A 103 -4.28 25.04 -25.36
CA PRO A 103 -5.20 25.72 -24.44
C PRO A 103 -6.57 25.04 -24.37
N ARG A 104 -7.09 24.50 -25.49
CA ARG A 104 -8.35 23.76 -25.52
C ARG A 104 -8.25 22.48 -24.69
N MET A 105 -7.12 21.78 -24.79
CA MET A 105 -6.87 20.56 -24.01
C MET A 105 -6.66 20.87 -22.53
N ARG A 106 -5.87 21.90 -22.21
CA ARG A 106 -5.66 22.39 -20.84
C ARG A 106 -6.99 22.69 -20.15
N LYS A 107 -7.87 23.47 -20.78
CA LYS A 107 -9.19 23.80 -20.22
C LYS A 107 -10.03 22.54 -19.94
N ARG A 108 -9.98 21.54 -20.83
CA ARG A 108 -10.66 20.25 -20.63
C ARG A 108 -10.08 19.47 -19.45
N GLN A 109 -8.76 19.44 -19.30
CA GLN A 109 -8.07 18.78 -18.18
C GLN A 109 -8.43 19.44 -16.84
N GLU A 110 -8.30 20.76 -16.75
CA GLU A 110 -8.69 21.55 -15.58
C GLU A 110 -10.15 21.31 -15.20
N THR A 111 -11.07 21.39 -16.16
CA THR A 111 -12.50 21.17 -15.92
C THR A 111 -12.77 19.77 -15.36
N ARG A 112 -12.07 18.75 -15.87
CA ARG A 112 -12.20 17.37 -15.38
C ARG A 112 -11.61 17.20 -13.99
N PHE A 113 -10.47 17.83 -13.69
CA PHE A 113 -9.87 17.81 -12.37
C PHE A 113 -10.76 18.51 -11.34
N LYS A 114 -11.24 19.72 -11.65
CA LYS A 114 -12.22 20.47 -10.84
C LYS A 114 -13.48 19.65 -10.61
N ARG A 115 -14.02 18.98 -11.64
CA ARG A 115 -15.17 18.06 -11.48
C ARG A 115 -14.87 16.91 -10.51
N HIS A 116 -13.64 16.39 -10.51
CA HIS A 116 -13.24 15.36 -9.56
C HIS A 116 -13.19 15.89 -8.12
N CYS A 117 -12.61 17.08 -7.92
CA CYS A 117 -12.61 17.77 -6.63
C CYS A 117 -14.04 18.01 -6.12
N ARG A 118 -14.93 18.54 -6.97
CA ARG A 118 -16.35 18.77 -6.63
C ARG A 118 -17.05 17.50 -6.16
N ARG A 119 -16.79 16.37 -6.84
CA ARG A 119 -17.37 15.08 -6.46
C ARG A 119 -16.89 14.61 -5.09
N ILE A 120 -15.60 14.73 -4.82
CA ILE A 120 -14.97 14.21 -3.59
C ILE A 120 -15.29 15.11 -2.40
N PHE A 121 -15.20 16.42 -2.57
CA PHE A 121 -15.46 17.41 -1.53
C PHE A 121 -16.92 17.83 -1.44
N ARG A 122 -17.81 17.22 -2.26
CA ARG A 122 -19.26 17.47 -2.25
C ARG A 122 -19.61 18.96 -2.37
N THR A 123 -18.78 19.75 -3.07
CA THR A 123 -18.89 21.23 -3.08
C THR A 123 -20.21 21.76 -3.66
N ASN A 124 -20.95 20.94 -4.38
CA ASN A 124 -22.24 21.27 -4.99
C ASN A 124 -23.44 20.66 -4.23
N LYS A 125 -23.21 20.16 -3.02
CA LYS A 125 -24.25 19.63 -2.12
C LYS A 125 -24.40 20.57 -0.93
N SER A 126 -25.51 20.43 -0.20
CA SER A 126 -25.81 21.21 1.01
C SER A 126 -24.71 21.20 2.07
N ASN A 127 -23.98 20.09 2.19
CA ASN A 127 -22.89 19.91 3.16
C ASN A 127 -21.54 19.74 2.42
N PRO A 128 -20.92 20.84 1.93
CA PRO A 128 -19.62 20.79 1.28
C PRO A 128 -18.50 20.60 2.30
N ILE A 129 -17.47 19.85 1.91
CA ILE A 129 -16.25 19.70 2.70
C ILE A 129 -15.34 20.90 2.40
N THR A 130 -15.31 21.88 3.30
CA THR A 130 -14.56 23.13 3.15
C THR A 130 -13.20 23.07 3.84
N SER A 131 -13.15 22.56 5.07
CA SER A 131 -11.92 22.44 5.87
C SER A 131 -10.84 21.66 5.13
N LEU A 132 -9.60 22.14 5.18
CA LEU A 132 -8.47 21.47 4.55
C LEU A 132 -8.26 20.07 5.13
N ASP A 133 -8.40 19.91 6.44
CA ASP A 133 -8.20 18.61 7.11
C ASP A 133 -9.26 17.60 6.68
N ASP A 134 -10.53 18.00 6.63
CA ASP A 134 -11.59 17.12 6.14
C ASP A 134 -11.39 16.76 4.67
N ARG A 135 -10.87 17.69 3.86
CA ARG A 135 -10.50 17.40 2.46
C ARG A 135 -9.33 16.43 2.39
N LEU A 136 -8.35 16.51 3.29
CA LEU A 136 -7.26 15.54 3.38
C LEU A 136 -7.77 14.16 3.79
N VAL A 137 -8.69 14.08 4.74
CA VAL A 137 -9.37 12.83 5.15
C VAL A 137 -10.17 12.25 3.97
N ALA A 138 -10.96 13.07 3.27
CA ALA A 138 -11.69 12.65 2.07
C ALA A 138 -10.73 12.19 0.96
N GLY A 139 -9.65 12.92 0.74
CA GLY A 139 -8.59 12.55 -0.20
C GLY A 139 -7.99 11.18 0.11
N LYS A 140 -7.67 10.91 1.38
CA LYS A 140 -7.21 9.58 1.84
C LYS A 140 -8.28 8.50 1.58
N ARG A 141 -9.54 8.74 1.97
CA ARG A 141 -10.66 7.79 1.79
C ARG A 141 -10.90 7.40 0.33
N TYR A 142 -10.90 8.38 -0.57
CA TYR A 142 -11.15 8.16 -2.00
C TYR A 142 -9.89 7.89 -2.82
N HIS A 143 -8.73 7.83 -2.15
CA HIS A 143 -7.42 7.69 -2.76
C HIS A 143 -7.10 8.76 -3.83
N PHE A 144 -7.43 10.01 -3.54
CA PHE A 144 -7.31 11.15 -4.44
C PHE A 144 -6.24 12.13 -3.97
N LEU A 145 -5.36 12.49 -4.90
CA LEU A 145 -4.32 13.50 -4.71
C LEU A 145 -4.80 14.84 -5.28
N PHE A 146 -4.69 15.89 -4.46
CA PHE A 146 -5.05 17.25 -4.85
C PHE A 146 -4.11 18.35 -4.31
N LEU A 147 -3.30 18.06 -3.28
CA LEU A 147 -2.19 18.92 -2.85
C LEU A 147 -0.85 18.28 -3.22
N GLN A 148 0.16 19.11 -3.45
CA GLN A 148 1.52 18.65 -3.75
C GLN A 148 2.18 17.96 -2.55
N SER A 149 1.96 18.46 -1.34
CA SER A 149 2.47 17.90 -0.08
C SER A 149 1.71 16.64 0.39
N GLN A 150 0.57 16.33 -0.24
CA GLN A 150 -0.26 15.20 0.16
C GLN A 150 0.33 13.88 -0.34
N PHE A 151 0.18 12.84 0.48
CA PHE A 151 0.31 11.46 0.05
C PHE A 151 -0.95 10.67 0.36
N VAL A 152 -1.13 9.56 -0.36
CA VAL A 152 -2.25 8.63 -0.18
C VAL A 152 -1.71 7.21 -0.20
N ASN A 153 -2.13 6.40 0.77
CA ASN A 153 -1.84 4.98 0.82
C ASN A 153 -3.05 4.17 0.36
N LYS A 154 -2.86 3.31 -0.66
CA LYS A 154 -3.89 2.41 -1.17
C LYS A 154 -3.51 0.95 -0.89
N PRO A 155 -4.30 0.18 -0.13
CA PRO A 155 -3.96 -1.20 0.20
C PRO A 155 -4.03 -2.13 -1.02
N ILE A 156 -3.20 -3.18 -1.00
CA ILE A 156 -3.22 -4.26 -2.00
C ILE A 156 -4.09 -5.39 -1.48
N LYS A 157 -5.35 -5.41 -1.92
CA LYS A 157 -6.40 -6.19 -1.26
C LYS A 157 -6.25 -7.71 -1.35
N HIS A 158 -5.57 -8.23 -2.36
CA HIS A 158 -5.44 -9.68 -2.62
C HIS A 158 -4.18 -10.31 -2.00
N LEU A 159 -3.28 -9.50 -1.44
CA LEU A 159 -2.10 -9.96 -0.69
C LEU A 159 -2.31 -9.63 0.78
N LYS A 160 -2.63 -10.67 1.56
CA LYS A 160 -2.95 -10.55 2.98
C LYS A 160 -2.20 -11.60 3.77
N TYR A 161 -1.84 -11.23 4.99
CA TYR A 161 -1.49 -12.18 6.02
C TYR A 161 -2.71 -13.03 6.40
N ASN A 162 -2.43 -14.25 6.81
CA ASN A 162 -3.34 -15.17 7.43
C ASN A 162 -3.87 -14.56 8.74
N LYS A 163 -5.16 -14.78 9.02
CA LYS A 163 -5.84 -14.23 10.21
C LYS A 163 -5.84 -15.18 11.40
N LYS A 164 -5.40 -16.43 11.20
CA LYS A 164 -5.51 -17.49 12.21
C LYS A 164 -4.63 -17.28 13.43
N SER A 165 -3.63 -16.41 13.36
CA SER A 165 -2.67 -16.14 14.42
C SER A 165 -2.47 -14.64 14.60
N TYR A 166 -2.17 -14.24 15.84
CA TYR A 166 -1.76 -12.87 16.17
C TYR A 166 -0.50 -12.47 15.38
N LEU A 167 0.42 -13.42 15.20
CA LEU A 167 1.63 -13.25 14.42
C LEU A 167 1.60 -14.09 13.14
N PRO A 168 1.82 -13.48 11.95
CA PRO A 168 1.92 -14.26 10.72
C PRO A 168 3.08 -15.27 10.80
N ASN A 169 2.89 -16.47 10.23
CA ASN A 169 3.95 -17.49 10.11
C ASN A 169 4.53 -17.52 8.68
N PRO A 170 5.87 -17.50 8.47
CA PRO A 170 6.46 -17.54 7.13
C PRO A 170 6.07 -18.76 6.28
N GLN A 171 5.88 -19.91 6.93
CA GLN A 171 5.65 -21.21 6.31
C GLN A 171 4.25 -21.29 5.65
N ASP A 172 3.34 -20.40 6.03
CA ASP A 172 2.00 -20.29 5.43
C ASP A 172 2.02 -19.75 3.98
N TYR A 173 3.16 -19.21 3.51
CA TYR A 173 3.24 -18.51 2.23
C TYR A 173 4.24 -19.13 1.27
N LYS A 174 3.75 -19.43 0.06
CA LYS A 174 4.58 -19.92 -1.07
C LYS A 174 5.31 -18.79 -1.82
N PHE A 175 5.45 -17.62 -1.22
CA PHE A 175 6.04 -16.42 -1.82
C PHE A 175 6.72 -15.56 -0.75
N ARG A 176 7.57 -14.62 -1.17
CA ARG A 176 8.32 -13.74 -0.26
C ARG A 176 7.40 -12.71 0.40
N VAL A 177 7.58 -12.50 1.70
CA VAL A 177 6.69 -11.70 2.55
C VAL A 177 7.52 -10.67 3.33
N PRO A 178 7.06 -9.40 3.39
CA PRO A 178 7.88 -8.30 3.90
C PRO A 178 8.08 -8.36 5.42
N PHE A 179 7.12 -8.87 6.19
CA PHE A 179 7.28 -8.99 7.64
C PHE A 179 8.43 -9.92 8.04
N PHE A 180 8.76 -10.90 7.19
CA PHE A 180 9.82 -11.87 7.47
C PHE A 180 11.16 -11.54 6.84
N SER A 181 11.27 -10.47 6.05
CA SER A 181 12.55 -10.07 5.47
C SER A 181 13.44 -9.29 6.44
N PHE A 182 12.95 -8.98 7.64
CA PHE A 182 13.73 -8.33 8.69
C PHE A 182 14.47 -9.36 9.54
N SER A 183 15.63 -8.94 10.07
CA SER A 183 16.39 -9.73 11.04
C SER A 183 15.54 -10.03 12.29
N SER A 184 15.85 -11.13 12.98
CA SER A 184 15.10 -11.56 14.18
C SER A 184 15.04 -10.47 15.25
N SER A 185 16.15 -9.75 15.47
CA SER A 185 16.20 -8.60 16.40
C SER A 185 15.26 -7.46 15.98
N THR A 186 15.27 -7.08 14.69
CA THR A 186 14.39 -6.02 14.17
C THR A 186 12.92 -6.42 14.30
N ARG A 187 12.61 -7.69 14.01
CA ARG A 187 11.27 -8.25 14.17
C ARG A 187 10.83 -8.25 15.63
N GLY A 188 11.70 -8.67 16.55
CA GLY A 188 11.46 -8.64 17.99
C GLY A 188 11.11 -7.23 18.47
N ARG A 189 11.91 -6.23 18.11
CA ARG A 189 11.64 -4.81 18.41
C ARG A 189 10.31 -4.33 17.85
N ILE A 190 10.02 -4.69 16.60
CA ILE A 190 8.74 -4.33 15.95
C ILE A 190 7.55 -4.92 16.72
N ILE A 191 7.65 -6.16 17.19
CA ILE A 191 6.58 -6.83 17.93
C ILE A 191 6.44 -6.23 19.34
N CYS A 192 7.53 -6.04 20.07
CA CYS A 192 7.51 -5.48 21.43
C CYS A 192 6.90 -4.07 21.44
N ASN A 193 7.38 -3.18 20.55
CA ASN A 193 6.83 -1.83 20.41
C ASN A 193 5.34 -1.83 20.04
N VAL A 194 4.84 -2.87 19.38
CA VAL A 194 3.43 -2.99 19.03
C VAL A 194 2.60 -3.42 20.24
N VAL A 195 3.09 -4.37 21.04
CA VAL A 195 2.43 -4.89 22.24
C VAL A 195 2.37 -3.85 23.37
N GLU A 196 3.42 -3.07 23.57
CA GLU A 196 3.45 -1.96 24.53
C GLU A 196 2.44 -0.85 24.16
N ASN A 197 2.25 -0.59 22.87
CA ASN A 197 1.28 0.39 22.39
C ASN A 197 -0.19 -0.10 22.47
N THR A 198 -0.43 -1.40 22.69
CA THR A 198 -1.79 -1.92 22.96
C THR A 198 -2.13 -1.94 24.44
N SER A 199 -1.18 -2.29 25.30
CA SER A 199 -1.39 -2.32 26.75
C SER A 199 -1.67 -0.92 27.31
N THR A 200 -1.14 0.12 26.68
CA THR A 200 -1.37 1.53 27.09
C THR A 200 -2.74 2.11 26.68
N ILE A 201 -3.57 1.37 25.95
CA ILE A 201 -4.91 1.84 25.54
C ILE A 201 -6.03 1.18 26.38
N ASP A 202 -5.74 0.07 27.07
CA ASP A 202 -6.70 -0.70 27.85
C ASP A 202 -6.31 -0.73 29.35
N ASP A 203 -6.28 0.42 30.03
CA ASP A 203 -6.21 0.47 31.50
C ASP A 203 -7.24 1.44 32.08
N SER A 204 -8.50 1.02 32.04
CA SER A 204 -9.49 1.35 33.07
C SER A 204 -10.39 0.13 33.30
N ALA A 205 -9.80 -0.93 33.87
CA ALA A 205 -10.53 -1.94 34.64
C ALA A 205 -9.54 -2.65 35.59
N THR A 206 -9.71 -2.37 36.87
CA THR A 206 -9.03 -2.95 38.04
C THR A 206 -9.09 -4.49 38.11
N GLY A 207 -7.99 -5.15 38.51
CA GLY A 207 -8.06 -6.49 39.11
C GLY A 207 -6.80 -7.39 39.08
N SER A 208 -5.80 -7.07 39.92
CA SER A 208 -4.96 -7.99 40.74
C SER A 208 -4.22 -9.24 40.17
N LEU A 209 -2.89 -9.10 40.04
CA LEU A 209 -1.72 -9.81 40.65
C LEU A 209 -1.64 -11.36 40.80
N SER A 210 -0.61 -11.98 40.21
CA SER A 210 0.46 -12.82 40.83
C SER A 210 1.32 -13.55 39.77
N THR A 211 2.62 -13.24 39.57
CA THR A 211 3.87 -13.84 40.13
C THR A 211 4.49 -15.02 39.32
N VAL A 212 5.72 -14.74 38.80
CA VAL A 212 6.88 -15.47 38.17
C VAL A 212 7.17 -16.89 38.77
N PRO A 213 8.02 -17.82 38.21
CA PRO A 213 9.19 -17.57 37.34
C PRO A 213 9.64 -18.58 36.24
N GLU A 214 10.69 -18.09 35.56
CA GLU A 214 11.63 -18.55 34.53
C GLU A 214 12.06 -20.03 34.48
N THR A 215 12.43 -20.50 33.27
CA THR A 215 13.65 -21.32 33.03
C THR A 215 14.15 -21.18 31.59
N ASP A 216 15.45 -20.93 31.46
CA ASP A 216 16.29 -20.91 30.26
C ASP A 216 16.44 -22.28 29.59
N THR A 217 16.60 -22.30 28.25
CA THR A 217 17.66 -23.11 27.59
C THR A 217 17.98 -22.56 26.20
N ASN A 218 19.28 -22.33 25.97
CA ASN A 218 19.90 -22.03 24.69
C ASN A 218 19.91 -23.25 23.76
N LEU A 219 19.70 -23.05 22.45
CA LEU A 219 20.34 -23.90 21.43
C LEU A 219 20.65 -23.12 20.15
N GLU A 220 21.91 -23.25 19.77
CA GLU A 220 22.66 -22.61 18.71
C GLU A 220 22.38 -23.26 17.34
N SER A 221 22.39 -22.48 16.25
CA SER A 221 23.16 -22.75 15.01
C SER A 221 22.64 -22.01 13.75
N SER A 222 23.58 -21.22 13.19
CA SER A 222 23.93 -21.04 11.78
C SER A 222 22.85 -20.99 10.68
N ALA A 223 22.75 -19.82 10.03
CA ALA A 223 23.00 -19.64 8.59
C ALA A 223 22.91 -18.15 8.24
N THR A 224 24.06 -17.48 8.15
CA THR A 224 24.19 -16.11 7.67
C THR A 224 23.87 -16.04 6.17
N SER A 225 22.63 -15.67 5.85
CA SER A 225 22.29 -15.09 4.55
C SER A 225 22.26 -13.57 4.72
N SER A 226 23.28 -12.90 4.22
CA SER A 226 23.45 -11.45 4.29
C SER A 226 22.37 -10.75 3.47
N PHE A 227 21.25 -10.41 4.11
CA PHE A 227 20.26 -9.50 3.57
C PHE A 227 20.52 -8.08 4.10
N LEU A 228 20.58 -7.11 3.19
CA LEU A 228 20.60 -5.69 3.54
C LEU A 228 19.33 -5.35 4.34
N THR A 229 19.50 -4.98 5.60
CA THR A 229 18.44 -4.54 6.50
C THR A 229 17.96 -3.14 6.10
N VAL A 230 16.98 -3.06 5.21
CA VAL A 230 16.38 -1.77 4.86
C VAL A 230 15.25 -1.46 5.83
N ASN A 231 15.49 -0.53 6.75
CA ASN A 231 14.50 0.01 7.70
C ASN A 231 13.44 0.86 6.96
N ASN A 232 12.57 0.19 6.20
CA ASN A 232 11.58 0.79 5.30
C ASN A 232 10.16 0.88 5.89
N PHE A 233 10.01 0.78 7.21
CA PHE A 233 8.76 1.12 7.87
C PHE A 233 8.55 2.64 7.85
N ASP A 234 7.29 3.08 8.00
CA ASP A 234 7.03 4.52 8.21
C ASP A 234 7.96 5.01 9.35
N PRO A 235 8.70 6.11 9.16
CA PRO A 235 9.51 6.66 10.25
C PRO A 235 8.59 6.86 11.46
N LEU A 236 9.09 6.47 12.64
CA LEU A 236 8.44 6.79 13.90
C LEU A 236 8.16 8.29 13.92
N PRO A 237 6.97 8.75 14.34
CA PRO A 237 6.73 10.17 14.51
C PRO A 237 7.82 10.73 15.43
N SER A 238 8.43 11.85 15.02
CA SER A 238 9.35 12.60 15.86
C SER A 238 8.64 12.88 17.19
N THR A 239 9.25 12.46 18.29
CA THR A 239 8.91 12.94 19.63
C THR A 239 8.97 14.47 19.55
N VAL A 240 7.81 15.11 19.65
CA VAL A 240 7.72 16.54 19.86
C VAL A 240 8.22 16.76 21.27
N THR A 241 9.49 17.17 21.39
CA THR A 241 10.02 17.71 22.64
C THR A 241 9.24 18.99 22.92
N ILE A 242 8.29 18.92 23.84
CA ILE A 242 7.62 20.11 24.38
C ILE A 242 8.66 20.79 25.29
N PRO A 243 9.04 22.05 25.05
CA PRO A 243 9.87 22.78 26.00
C PRO A 243 9.04 23.04 27.25
N TYR A 244 9.58 22.63 28.41
CA TYR A 244 9.13 23.15 29.70
C TYR A 244 9.39 24.66 29.70
N VAL A 245 8.31 25.43 29.88
CA VAL A 245 8.34 26.80 30.40
C VAL A 245 7.64 26.77 31.74
#